data_AF-A0A5N9F600-F1
#
_entry.id   AF-A0A5N9F600-F1
#
_cell.length_a   1.000
_cell.length_b   1.000
_cell.length_c   1.000
_cell.angle_alpha   90.00
_cell.angle_beta   90.00
_cell.angle_gamma   90.00
#
_symmetry.space_group_name_H-M   'P 1'
#
loop_
_entity.id
_entity.type
_entity.pdbx_description
1 polymer ?
#
loop_
_entity_poly.entity_id
_entity_poly.type
_entity_poly.pdbx_seq_one_letter_code
_entity_poly.pdbx_strand_id
1 'polypeptide(L)'
;MTPFRGAASSAAEAGLTPTPMRKAAHLFGADQVGFAELDRRWVYSRYFDSETKKDYPIKFSDGPGYEQYNHPIRLEDGTRVIPKEMTNVVVLLHEWGNDVDGTDHAPTLLTEGLSTLAYARMAPASHWPLMQASAR
;
A
#
# COMPACT_ATOMS: atom_id res chain seq x y z
N MET A 1 8.54 -10.71 -26.16
CA MET A 1 8.10 -9.99 -24.95
C MET A 1 7.12 -10.91 -24.23
N THR A 2 7.60 -11.65 -23.23
CA THR A 2 6.83 -12.71 -22.55
C THR A 2 5.90 -12.05 -21.53
N PRO A 3 4.59 -12.36 -21.50
CA PRO A 3 3.68 -11.74 -20.53
C PRO A 3 4.05 -12.17 -19.10
N PHE A 4 4.00 -11.22 -18.17
CA PHE A 4 4.22 -11.42 -16.75
C PHE A 4 3.09 -12.33 -16.22
N ARG A 5 3.38 -13.61 -16.04
CA ARG A 5 2.44 -14.60 -15.51
C ARG A 5 2.41 -14.47 -13.99
N GLY A 6 1.78 -13.39 -13.51
CA GLY A 6 1.55 -13.15 -12.09
C GLY A 6 0.68 -14.27 -11.49
N ALA A 7 1.16 -14.84 -10.40
CA ALA A 7 0.57 -15.97 -9.69
C ALA A 7 -0.89 -15.70 -9.28
N ALA A 8 -1.84 -16.19 -10.07
CA ALA A 8 -3.27 -16.13 -9.76
C ALA A 8 -3.72 -17.21 -8.75
N SER A 9 -2.81 -17.76 -7.92
CA SER A 9 -3.06 -19.05 -7.24
C SER A 9 -2.98 -19.09 -5.71
N SER A 10 -2.67 -18.02 -4.96
CA SER A 10 -2.67 -18.11 -3.47
C SER A 10 -3.71 -17.25 -2.75
N ALA A 11 -4.45 -16.38 -3.46
CA ALA A 11 -5.50 -15.55 -2.83
C ALA A 11 -6.70 -16.35 -2.30
N ALA A 12 -6.86 -17.63 -2.69
CA ALA A 12 -7.98 -18.46 -2.28
C ALA A 12 -7.89 -18.95 -0.82
N GLU A 13 -6.69 -19.01 -0.21
CA GLU A 13 -6.51 -19.56 1.14
C GLU A 13 -6.61 -18.50 2.26
N ALA A 14 -6.67 -17.21 1.94
CA ALA A 14 -6.59 -16.12 2.91
C ALA A 14 -7.94 -15.56 3.40
N GLY A 15 -9.09 -16.19 3.11
CA GLY A 15 -10.41 -15.70 3.51
C GLY A 15 -10.84 -14.34 2.92
N LEU A 16 -9.95 -13.66 2.20
CA LEU A 16 -10.21 -12.51 1.35
C LEU A 16 -10.75 -13.04 0.02
N THR A 17 -12.07 -13.13 -0.11
CA THR A 17 -12.63 -13.31 -1.45
C THR A 17 -12.14 -12.14 -2.32
N PRO A 18 -11.45 -12.39 -3.46
CA PRO A 18 -10.88 -11.30 -4.26
C PRO A 18 -11.94 -10.33 -4.80
N THR A 19 -13.19 -10.78 -4.89
CA THR A 19 -14.28 -10.06 -5.56
C THR A 19 -14.78 -8.83 -4.78
N PRO A 20 -15.12 -8.89 -3.47
CA PRO A 20 -15.47 -7.69 -2.70
C PRO A 20 -14.31 -6.70 -2.57
N MET A 21 -13.09 -7.17 -2.36
CA MET A 21 -11.90 -6.30 -2.29
C MET A 21 -11.65 -5.57 -3.61
N ARG A 22 -11.78 -6.28 -4.75
CA ARG A 22 -11.67 -5.67 -6.08
C ARG A 22 -12.74 -4.60 -6.31
N LYS A 23 -13.99 -4.90 -5.93
CA LYS A 23 -15.09 -3.93 -6.01
C LYS A 23 -14.84 -2.70 -5.13
N ALA A 24 -14.37 -2.89 -3.90
CA ALA A 24 -14.02 -1.79 -3.00
C ALA A 24 -12.89 -0.94 -3.58
N ALA A 25 -11.81 -1.57 -4.07
CA ALA A 25 -10.70 -0.87 -4.71
C ALA A 25 -11.15 0.04 -5.85
N HIS A 26 -12.01 -0.45 -6.75
CA HIS A 26 -12.57 0.35 -7.83
C HIS A 26 -13.52 1.46 -7.33
N LEU A 27 -14.34 1.18 -6.31
CA LEU A 27 -15.19 2.20 -5.68
C LEU A 27 -14.36 3.36 -5.10
N PHE A 28 -13.18 3.07 -4.55
CA PHE A 28 -12.24 4.07 -4.04
C PHE A 28 -11.33 4.69 -5.13
N GLY A 29 -11.63 4.44 -6.41
CA GLY A 29 -11.01 5.16 -7.52
C GLY A 29 -9.72 4.55 -8.08
N ALA A 30 -9.41 3.30 -7.75
CA ALA A 30 -8.34 2.54 -8.40
C ALA A 30 -8.79 2.07 -9.80
N ASP A 31 -7.96 2.32 -10.80
CA ASP A 31 -8.22 1.90 -12.19
C ASP A 31 -7.89 0.41 -12.35
N GLN A 32 -6.86 -0.09 -11.65
CA GLN A 32 -6.57 -1.51 -11.55
C GLN A 32 -6.20 -1.93 -10.12
N VAL A 33 -6.41 -3.22 -9.81
CA VAL A 33 -6.05 -3.81 -8.51
C VAL A 33 -5.46 -5.20 -8.66
N GLY A 34 -4.34 -5.40 -7.97
CA GLY A 34 -3.61 -6.66 -7.86
C GLY A 34 -3.50 -7.12 -6.40
N PHE A 35 -3.31 -8.42 -6.23
CA PHE A 35 -3.06 -9.05 -4.93
C PHE A 35 -1.77 -9.86 -5.04
N ALA A 36 -0.92 -9.76 -4.03
CA ALA A 36 0.34 -10.50 -3.97
C ALA A 36 0.70 -10.84 -2.52
N GLU A 37 1.55 -11.84 -2.35
CA GLU A 37 2.20 -12.08 -1.06
C GLU A 37 3.22 -10.97 -0.76
N LEU A 38 3.35 -10.62 0.51
CA LEU A 38 4.28 -9.61 1.00
C LEU A 38 5.71 -10.15 0.96
N ASP A 39 6.48 -9.69 -0.01
CA ASP A 39 7.92 -9.86 -0.01
C ASP A 39 8.57 -8.76 0.84
N ARG A 40 9.03 -9.14 2.03
CA ARG A 40 9.60 -8.24 3.04
C ARG A 40 10.88 -7.53 2.58
N ARG A 41 11.54 -7.98 1.50
CA ARG A 41 12.72 -7.32 0.92
C ARG A 41 12.39 -5.94 0.32
N TRP A 42 11.14 -5.71 -0.04
CA TRP A 42 10.66 -4.42 -0.56
C TRP A 42 10.13 -3.49 0.54
N VAL A 43 10.04 -3.96 1.78
CA VAL A 43 9.62 -3.13 2.91
C VAL A 43 10.80 -2.30 3.38
N TYR A 44 10.59 -0.98 3.50
CA TYR A 44 11.62 -0.10 4.03
C TYR A 44 12.05 -0.54 5.43
N SER A 45 13.35 -0.43 5.71
CA SER A 45 13.90 -0.70 7.04
C SER A 45 13.60 0.40 8.05
N ARG A 46 13.34 1.62 7.57
CA ARG A 46 13.02 2.82 8.36
C ARG A 46 11.95 3.64 7.65
N TYR A 47 11.19 4.42 8.40
CA TYR A 47 10.28 5.43 7.87
C TYR A 47 10.64 6.81 8.42
N PHE A 48 10.38 7.83 7.62
CA PHE A 48 10.51 9.22 8.02
C PHE A 48 9.24 9.68 8.75
N ASP A 49 9.37 10.21 9.96
CA ASP A 49 8.29 10.80 10.72
C ASP A 49 8.24 12.32 10.49
N SER A 50 7.12 12.80 9.95
CA SER A 50 6.96 14.20 9.57
C SER A 50 6.82 15.15 10.75
N GLU A 51 6.42 14.67 11.94
CA GLU A 51 6.24 15.51 13.13
C GLU A 51 7.58 15.79 13.80
N THR A 52 8.35 14.72 14.00
CA THR A 52 9.65 14.79 14.69
C THR A 52 10.83 15.07 13.76
N LYS A 53 10.60 14.97 12.44
CA LYS A 53 11.62 15.10 11.38
C LYS A 53 12.77 14.09 11.52
N LYS A 54 12.49 12.91 12.08
CA LYS A 54 13.46 11.84 12.31
C LYS A 54 13.03 10.53 11.65
N ASP A 55 14.01 9.68 11.38
CA ASP A 55 13.76 8.33 10.89
C ASP A 55 13.63 7.34 12.05
N TYR A 56 12.66 6.44 11.98
CA TYR A 56 12.42 5.38 12.94
C TYR A 56 12.35 4.01 12.27
N PRO A 57 12.70 2.91 12.97
CA PRO A 57 12.72 1.59 12.36
C PRO A 57 11.32 1.03 12.09
N ILE A 58 11.23 0.18 11.06
CA ILE A 58 10.12 -0.74 10.83
C ILE A 58 10.60 -2.15 11.18
N LYS A 59 9.81 -2.89 11.96
CA LYS A 59 10.11 -4.24 12.43
C LYS A 59 8.93 -5.17 12.18
N PHE A 60 9.21 -6.46 12.06
CA PHE A 60 8.19 -7.49 12.03
C PHE A 60 8.09 -8.16 13.39
N SER A 61 6.88 -8.57 13.79
CA SER A 61 6.63 -9.21 15.09
C SER A 61 7.29 -10.58 15.27
N ASP A 62 7.80 -11.21 14.20
CA ASP A 62 8.61 -12.43 14.32
C ASP A 62 10.09 -12.17 14.61
N GLY A 63 10.49 -10.89 14.71
CA GLY A 63 11.79 -10.50 15.21
C GLY A 63 11.85 -10.50 16.75
N PRO A 64 13.05 -10.69 17.33
CA PRO A 64 13.22 -10.74 18.77
C PRO A 64 12.79 -9.45 19.46
N GLY A 65 11.91 -9.57 20.47
CA GLY A 65 11.40 -8.46 21.28
C GLY A 65 10.09 -7.85 20.78
N TYR A 66 9.53 -8.37 19.69
CA TYR A 66 8.29 -7.87 19.06
C TYR A 66 7.18 -8.92 18.97
N GLU A 67 7.38 -10.11 19.53
CA GLU A 67 6.48 -11.27 19.41
C GLU A 67 5.11 -11.05 20.04
N GLN A 68 5.01 -10.10 20.98
CA GLN A 68 3.76 -9.73 21.65
C GLN A 68 2.79 -8.93 20.77
N TYR A 69 3.24 -8.39 19.63
CA TYR A 69 2.42 -7.50 18.81
C TYR A 69 1.72 -8.25 17.68
N ASN A 70 0.40 -8.37 17.78
CA ASN A 70 -0.47 -9.04 16.80
C ASN A 70 -1.27 -8.06 15.91
N HIS A 71 -1.11 -6.75 16.11
CA HIS A 71 -1.72 -5.70 15.30
C HIS A 71 -0.69 -4.62 14.94
N PRO A 72 -0.86 -3.89 13.82
CA PRO A 72 0.02 -2.78 13.48
C PRO A 72 0.05 -1.72 14.57
N ILE A 73 1.24 -1.36 15.05
CA ILE A 73 1.38 -0.41 16.15
C ILE A 73 2.63 0.47 15.97
N ARG A 74 2.54 1.71 16.45
CA ARG A 74 3.70 2.61 16.68
C ARG A 74 4.01 2.59 18.17
N LEU A 75 5.22 2.16 18.53
CA LEU A 75 5.70 2.16 19.91
C LEU A 75 6.07 3.57 20.37
N GLU A 76 6.26 3.74 21.68
CA GLU A 76 6.63 5.03 22.28
C GLU A 76 7.98 5.56 21.75
N ASP A 77 8.90 4.66 21.40
CA ASP A 77 10.21 5.00 20.81
C ASP A 77 10.14 5.37 19.31
N GLY A 78 8.95 5.29 18.71
CA GLY A 78 8.69 5.55 17.30
C GLY A 78 8.81 4.33 16.38
N THR A 79 9.24 3.17 16.87
CA THR A 79 9.30 1.93 16.08
C THR A 79 7.90 1.54 15.58
N ARG A 80 7.78 1.22 14.29
CA ARG A 80 6.55 0.61 13.73
C ARG A 80 6.70 -0.90 13.65
N VAL A 81 5.72 -1.62 14.17
CA VAL A 81 5.70 -3.09 14.12
C VAL A 81 4.62 -3.57 13.17
N ILE A 82 5.00 -4.44 12.24
CA ILE A 82 4.10 -5.15 11.31
C ILE A 82 3.94 -6.58 11.84
N PRO A 83 2.70 -7.03 12.12
CA PRO A 83 2.43 -8.41 12.52
C PRO A 83 2.88 -9.43 11.46
N LYS A 84 3.38 -10.58 11.89
CA LYS A 84 3.91 -11.64 11.00
C LYS A 84 2.79 -12.29 10.18
N GLU A 85 1.55 -12.20 10.66
CA GLU A 85 0.34 -12.67 10.01
C GLU A 85 -0.08 -11.79 8.81
N MET A 86 0.46 -10.57 8.67
CA MET A 86 0.24 -9.71 7.50
C MET A 86 1.07 -10.16 6.31
N THR A 87 0.63 -11.24 5.66
CA THR A 87 1.36 -11.91 4.57
C THR A 87 0.98 -11.45 3.17
N ASN A 88 -0.03 -10.58 3.02
CA ASN A 88 -0.55 -10.17 1.73
C ASN A 88 -0.52 -8.65 1.55
N VAL A 89 -0.34 -8.21 0.31
CA VAL A 89 -0.46 -6.81 -0.11
C VAL A 89 -1.54 -6.66 -1.18
N VAL A 90 -2.26 -5.55 -1.10
CA VAL A 90 -3.17 -5.10 -2.16
C VAL A 90 -2.49 -3.95 -2.86
N VAL A 91 -2.29 -4.07 -4.18
CA VAL A 91 -1.67 -3.04 -5.01
C VAL A 91 -2.75 -2.35 -5.82
N LEU A 92 -2.83 -1.04 -5.68
CA LEU A 92 -3.79 -0.19 -6.40
C LEU A 92 -3.01 0.63 -7.43
N LEU A 93 -3.47 0.60 -8.68
CA LEU A 93 -2.93 1.44 -9.73
C LEU A 93 -3.93 2.54 -10.04
N HIS A 94 -3.43 3.76 -10.07
CA HIS A 94 -4.16 4.94 -10.49
C HIS A 94 -3.51 5.47 -11.77
N GLU A 95 -4.29 5.58 -12.82
CA GLU A 95 -3.84 6.11 -14.09
C GLU A 95 -3.53 7.61 -13.95
N TRP A 96 -2.40 7.99 -14.49
CA TRP A 96 -1.93 9.37 -14.47
C TRP A 96 -2.45 10.09 -15.72
N GLY A 97 -3.32 11.07 -15.50
CA GLY A 97 -3.83 11.94 -16.58
C GLY A 97 -4.76 11.24 -17.57
N ASN A 98 -5.87 10.67 -17.09
CA ASN A 98 -6.94 10.13 -17.94
C ASN A 98 -7.20 11.06 -19.13
N ASP A 99 -6.92 10.59 -20.34
CA ASP A 99 -7.20 11.28 -21.60
C ASP A 99 -6.43 12.61 -21.83
N VAL A 100 -5.33 12.84 -21.10
CA VAL A 100 -4.45 14.00 -21.30
C VAL A 100 -3.00 13.53 -21.43
N ASP A 101 -2.35 13.84 -22.55
CA ASP A 101 -0.94 13.53 -22.80
C ASP A 101 0.01 14.42 -21.96
N GLY A 102 -0.10 14.31 -20.63
CA GLY A 102 0.70 15.07 -19.68
C GLY A 102 2.19 14.75 -19.72
N THR A 103 2.55 13.57 -20.22
CA THR A 103 3.95 13.13 -20.42
C THR A 103 4.63 13.95 -21.50
N ASP A 104 3.94 14.17 -22.62
CA ASP A 104 4.50 14.82 -23.81
C ASP A 104 4.74 16.32 -23.58
N HIS A 105 4.09 16.86 -22.55
CA HIS A 105 4.23 18.24 -22.11
C HIS A 105 5.11 18.39 -20.87
N ALA A 106 5.82 17.35 -20.43
CA ALA A 106 6.80 17.51 -19.36
C ALA A 106 7.97 18.40 -19.82
N PRO A 107 8.50 19.30 -18.96
CA PRO A 107 8.15 19.55 -17.56
C PRO A 107 7.29 20.83 -17.38
N THR A 108 6.04 20.83 -17.84
CA THR A 108 5.13 21.98 -17.67
C THR A 108 4.26 21.89 -16.42
N LEU A 109 3.59 22.99 -16.07
CA LEU A 109 2.60 23.05 -14.98
C LEU A 109 1.43 22.06 -15.19
N LEU A 110 1.13 21.69 -16.44
CA LEU A 110 0.13 20.66 -16.72
C LEU A 110 0.57 19.30 -16.13
N THR A 111 1.82 18.92 -16.38
CA THR A 111 2.43 17.70 -15.83
C THR A 111 2.42 17.69 -14.30
N GLU A 112 2.73 18.83 -13.67
CA GLU A 112 2.70 18.99 -12.21
C GLU A 112 1.27 18.86 -11.64
N GLY A 113 0.29 19.52 -12.27
CA GLY A 113 -1.11 19.47 -11.86
C GLY A 113 -1.69 18.05 -11.96
N LEU A 114 -1.40 17.33 -13.05
CA LEU A 114 -1.82 15.94 -13.23
C LEU A 114 -1.18 15.00 -12.19
N SER A 115 0.09 15.22 -11.86
CA SER A 115 0.79 14.45 -10.81
C SER A 115 0.14 14.67 -9.44
N THR A 116 -0.14 15.93 -9.11
CA THR A 116 -0.82 16.31 -7.87
C THR A 116 -2.19 15.65 -7.76
N LEU A 117 -2.97 15.65 -8.85
CA LEU A 117 -4.28 15.00 -8.89
C LEU A 117 -4.18 13.47 -8.72
N ALA A 118 -3.20 12.83 -9.33
CA ALA A 118 -2.98 11.39 -9.18
C ALA A 118 -2.65 11.01 -7.74
N TYR A 119 -1.75 11.74 -7.06
CA TYR A 119 -1.48 11.52 -5.64
C TYR A 119 -2.70 11.78 -4.75
N ALA A 120 -3.49 12.81 -5.06
CA ALA A 120 -4.74 13.08 -4.35
C ALA A 120 -5.75 11.92 -4.48
N ARG A 121 -5.81 11.25 -5.64
CA ARG A 121 -6.64 10.05 -5.87
C ARG A 121 -6.15 8.82 -5.09
N MET A 122 -4.84 8.70 -4.85
CA MET A 122 -4.29 7.60 -4.06
C MET A 122 -4.70 7.66 -2.58
N ALA A 123 -4.87 8.87 -2.02
CA ALA A 123 -5.06 9.04 -0.59
C ALA A 123 -6.33 8.35 -0.04
N PRO A 124 -7.55 8.55 -0.59
CA PRO A 124 -8.76 7.88 -0.09
C PRO A 124 -8.67 6.35 -0.14
N ALA A 125 -8.08 5.82 -1.22
CA ALA A 125 -7.91 4.38 -1.43
C ALA A 125 -6.90 3.74 -0.47
N SER A 126 -5.99 4.54 0.11
CA SER A 126 -5.00 4.08 1.09
C SER A 126 -5.54 4.07 2.52
N HIS A 127 -6.59 4.85 2.83
CA HIS A 127 -7.14 4.98 4.19
C HIS A 127 -8.20 3.93 4.53
N TRP A 128 -8.94 3.42 3.54
CA TRP A 128 -10.00 2.45 3.79
C TRP A 128 -9.52 1.10 4.38
N PRO A 129 -8.36 0.51 3.98
CA PRO A 129 -7.88 -0.73 4.58
C PRO A 129 -7.40 -0.50 6.03
N LEU A 130 -6.86 0.69 6.31
CA LEU A 130 -6.40 1.09 7.65
C LEU A 130 -7.55 1.24 8.65
N MET A 131 -8.72 1.72 8.20
CA MET A 131 -9.92 1.79 9.04
C MET A 131 -10.43 0.41 9.48
N GLN A 132 -10.25 -0.63 8.66
CA GLN A 132 -10.64 -2.00 9.04
C GLN A 132 -9.64 -2.66 10.00
N ALA A 133 -8.36 -2.32 9.91
CA ALA A 133 -7.33 -2.84 10.82
C ALA A 133 -7.42 -2.26 12.25
N SER A 134 -8.05 -1.09 12.44
CA SER A 134 -8.24 -0.47 13.76
C SER A 134 -9.53 -0.90 14.47
N ALA A 135 -10.40 -1.68 13.81
CA ALA A 135 -11.74 -2.03 14.31
C ALA A 135 -11.82 -3.41 14.99
N ARG A 136 -10.70 -4.00 15.41
CA ARG A 136 -10.63 -5.28 16.12
C ARG A 136 -9.66 -5.21 17.29
#